data_AF-F1MV39-F1
#
_entry.id   AF-F1MV39-F1
#
_cell.length_a   1.000
_cell.length_b   1.000
_cell.length_c   1.000
_cell.angle_alpha   90.00
_cell.angle_beta   90.00
_cell.angle_gamma   90.00
#
_symmetry.space_group_name_H-M   'P 1'
#
loop_
_entity.id
_entity.type
_entity.pdbx_description
1 polymer ?
#
loop_
_entity_poly.entity_id
_entity_poly.type
_entity_poly.pdbx_seq_one_letter_code
_entity_poly.pdbx_strand_id
1 'polypeptide(L)'
;MVDPFRERTARLLMDYLEFCAREPGTPAPAPSTPEAAVLRHVAARIQEANRNVLPLYRRCRRHRVELVARMAQRLLDEDPGPSWGRVASLVTFAGSLLERPPQTTRRQKRDDDGVSRDCRLLVALLCAQFCERHRAWLMANGGWDGFCLFFSQSFQPSWERQLVWFFLAYWTAIIIIYFWIKLL
;
A
#
# COMPACT_ATOMS: atom_id res chain seq x y z
N MET A 1 15.54 12.50 20.61
CA MET A 1 14.65 13.40 19.83
C MET A 1 13.78 12.52 18.96
N VAL A 2 12.46 12.70 18.98
CA VAL A 2 11.54 11.96 18.11
C VAL A 2 11.66 12.55 16.70
N ASP A 3 11.88 11.71 15.69
CA ASP A 3 11.96 12.15 14.29
C ASP A 3 10.55 12.48 13.76
N PRO A 4 10.25 13.76 13.47
CA PRO A 4 8.91 14.20 13.11
C PRO A 4 8.41 13.58 11.80
N PHE A 5 9.33 13.31 10.85
CA PHE A 5 8.97 12.66 9.60
C PHE A 5 8.57 11.20 9.81
N ARG A 6 9.28 10.50 10.70
CA ARG A 6 8.97 9.12 11.07
C ARG A 6 7.63 9.02 11.79
N GLU A 7 7.35 9.93 12.70
CA GLU A 7 6.06 9.97 13.40
C GLU A 7 4.90 10.25 12.44
N ARG A 8 5.06 11.23 11.53
CA ARG A 8 4.07 11.52 10.48
C ARG A 8 3.83 10.30 9.59
N THR A 9 4.91 9.64 9.17
CA THR A 9 4.83 8.42 8.35
C THR A 9 4.12 7.27 9.07
N ALA A 10 4.45 7.05 10.35
CA ALA A 10 3.80 6.02 11.16
C ALA A 10 2.30 6.29 11.32
N ARG A 11 1.93 7.55 11.57
CA ARG A 11 0.52 7.96 11.69
C ARG A 11 -0.26 7.74 10.39
N LEU A 12 0.31 8.12 9.24
CA LEU A 12 -0.29 7.89 7.92
C LEU A 12 -0.50 6.39 7.65
N LEU A 13 0.53 5.57 7.87
CA LEU A 13 0.47 4.14 7.62
C LEU A 13 -0.50 3.43 8.55
N MET A 14 -0.53 3.82 9.83
CA MET A 14 -1.48 3.28 10.80
C MET A 14 -2.92 3.60 10.38
N ASP A 15 -3.21 4.87 10.06
CA ASP A 15 -4.54 5.30 9.62
C ASP A 15 -5.05 4.49 8.42
N TYR A 16 -4.19 4.29 7.42
CA TYR A 16 -4.56 3.54 6.21
C TYR A 16 -4.70 2.03 6.48
N LEU A 17 -3.76 1.41 7.21
CA LEU A 17 -3.78 -0.03 7.44
C LEU A 17 -4.89 -0.45 8.42
N GLU A 18 -5.20 0.36 9.43
CA GLU A 18 -6.38 0.17 10.28
C GLU A 18 -7.68 0.33 9.49
N PHE A 19 -7.74 1.32 8.59
CA PHE A 19 -8.86 1.43 7.65
C PHE A 19 -9.01 0.14 6.84
N CYS A 20 -7.95 -0.43 6.26
CA CYS A 20 -8.02 -1.69 5.52
C CYS A 20 -8.37 -2.90 6.38
N ALA A 21 -7.91 -2.93 7.63
CA ALA A 21 -8.12 -4.02 8.57
C ALA A 21 -9.54 -4.04 9.18
N ARG A 22 -10.38 -3.04 8.93
CA ARG A 22 -11.72 -2.91 9.53
C ARG A 22 -12.64 -4.10 9.22
N GLU A 23 -13.66 -4.26 10.06
CA GLU A 23 -14.71 -5.25 9.80
C GLU A 23 -15.55 -4.84 8.58
N PRO A 24 -15.81 -5.77 7.64
CA PRO A 24 -16.69 -5.50 6.50
C PRO A 24 -18.08 -5.10 7.01
N GLY A 25 -18.59 -3.97 6.53
CA GLY A 25 -19.89 -3.43 6.94
C GLY A 25 -19.84 -2.39 8.06
N THR A 26 -18.68 -2.17 8.69
CA THR A 26 -18.50 -1.03 9.60
C THR A 26 -18.30 0.27 8.82
N PRO A 27 -18.84 1.40 9.30
CA PRO A 27 -18.61 2.70 8.67
C PRO A 27 -17.13 3.03 8.67
N ALA A 28 -16.62 3.47 7.52
CA ALA A 28 -15.22 3.85 7.39
C ALA A 28 -14.92 5.07 8.28
N PRO A 29 -13.87 5.04 9.12
CA PRO A 29 -13.45 6.21 9.87
C PRO A 29 -13.02 7.32 8.91
N ALA A 30 -13.19 8.59 9.30
CA ALA A 30 -12.67 9.70 8.52
C ALA A 30 -11.13 9.63 8.46
N PRO A 31 -10.49 10.06 7.35
CA PRO A 31 -9.03 10.14 7.29
C PRO A 31 -8.51 11.19 8.27
N SER A 32 -7.48 10.85 9.05
CA SER A 32 -6.93 11.73 10.08
C SER A 32 -6.12 12.91 9.52
N THR A 33 -5.69 12.82 8.26
CA THR A 33 -4.79 13.78 7.59
C THR A 33 -5.11 13.88 6.09
N PRO A 34 -4.72 14.97 5.41
CA PRO A 34 -4.93 15.10 3.97
C PRO A 34 -4.16 14.03 3.18
N GLU A 35 -2.95 13.67 3.58
CA GLU A 35 -2.19 12.58 2.97
C GLU A 35 -2.90 11.22 3.08
N ALA A 36 -3.59 10.95 4.18
CA ALA A 36 -4.39 9.75 4.34
C ALA A 36 -5.60 9.73 3.41
N ALA A 37 -6.26 10.88 3.21
CA ALA A 37 -7.36 10.98 2.25
C ALA A 37 -6.89 10.69 0.82
N VAL A 38 -5.77 11.28 0.40
CA VAL A 38 -5.16 11.03 -0.92
C VAL A 38 -4.75 9.57 -1.05
N LEU A 39 -4.07 9.01 -0.05
CA LEU A 39 -3.63 7.62 -0.06
C LEU A 39 -4.80 6.65 -0.21
N ARG A 40 -5.89 6.84 0.56
CA ARG A 40 -7.09 5.99 0.46
C ARG A 40 -7.72 6.07 -0.93
N HIS A 41 -7.76 7.25 -1.54
CA HIS A 41 -8.29 7.41 -2.89
C HIS A 41 -7.42 6.71 -3.94
N VAL A 42 -6.10 6.95 -3.92
CA VAL A 42 -5.14 6.31 -4.84
C VAL A 42 -5.18 4.79 -4.66
N ALA A 43 -5.21 4.31 -3.43
CA ALA A 43 -5.29 2.90 -3.10
C ALA A 43 -6.55 2.25 -3.68
N ALA A 44 -7.72 2.90 -3.57
CA ALA A 44 -8.95 2.38 -4.17
C ALA A 44 -8.81 2.18 -5.69
N ARG A 45 -8.16 3.11 -6.39
CA ARG A 45 -7.90 2.98 -7.84
C ARG A 45 -6.91 1.85 -8.17
N ILE A 46 -5.84 1.73 -7.39
CA ILE A 46 -4.86 0.64 -7.55
C ILE A 46 -5.53 -0.71 -7.29
N GLN A 47 -6.39 -0.79 -6.27
CA GLN A 47 -7.16 -2.00 -5.98
C GLN A 47 -8.12 -2.34 -7.11
N GLU A 48 -8.82 -1.36 -7.67
CA GLU A 48 -9.71 -1.55 -8.81
C GLU A 48 -8.96 -2.07 -10.05
N ALA A 49 -7.81 -1.47 -10.36
CA ALA A 49 -6.95 -1.91 -11.46
C ALA A 49 -6.40 -3.34 -11.25
N ASN A 50 -6.19 -3.74 -9.99
CA ASN A 50 -5.62 -5.04 -9.61
C ASN A 50 -6.66 -6.00 -9.00
N ARG A 51 -7.96 -5.78 -9.26
CA ARG A 51 -9.06 -6.52 -8.63
C ARG A 51 -9.01 -8.03 -8.81
N ASN A 52 -8.39 -8.49 -9.90
CA ASN A 52 -8.27 -9.91 -10.24
C ASN A 52 -7.08 -10.58 -9.53
N VAL A 53 -6.06 -9.81 -9.12
CA VAL A 53 -4.79 -10.35 -8.62
C VAL A 53 -4.69 -10.25 -7.10
N LEU A 54 -5.07 -9.11 -6.50
CA LEU A 54 -4.95 -8.89 -5.06
C LEU A 54 -5.66 -9.96 -4.20
N PRO A 55 -6.85 -10.47 -4.56
CA PRO A 55 -7.50 -11.53 -3.79
C PRO A 55 -6.71 -12.83 -3.72
N LEU A 56 -5.84 -13.11 -4.70
CA LEU A 56 -4.99 -14.32 -4.71
C LEU A 56 -4.00 -14.29 -3.54
N TYR A 57 -3.43 -13.12 -3.25
CA TYR A 57 -2.46 -12.94 -2.16
C TYR A 57 -3.10 -12.93 -0.77
N ARG A 58 -4.40 -12.62 -0.65
CA ARG A 58 -5.12 -12.68 0.64
C ARG A 58 -5.16 -14.09 1.26
N ARG A 59 -4.97 -15.13 0.44
CA ARG A 59 -4.88 -16.52 0.90
C ARG A 59 -3.56 -16.79 1.64
N CYS A 60 -2.53 -15.98 1.44
CA CYS A 60 -1.21 -16.11 2.08
C CYS A 60 -1.15 -15.48 3.48
N ARG A 61 -2.13 -15.76 4.35
CA ARG A 61 -2.28 -15.12 5.68
C ARG A 61 -1.06 -15.27 6.60
N ARG A 62 -0.34 -16.39 6.52
CA ARG A 62 0.79 -16.68 7.42
C ARG A 62 2.08 -15.92 7.09
N HIS A 63 2.19 -15.30 5.91
CA HIS A 63 3.43 -14.69 5.43
C HIS A 63 3.22 -13.23 4.99
N ARG A 64 2.21 -12.53 5.51
CA ARG A 64 1.87 -11.16 5.08
C ARG A 64 3.04 -10.19 5.21
N VAL A 65 3.69 -10.16 6.37
CA VAL A 65 4.83 -9.26 6.63
C VAL A 65 6.00 -9.58 5.71
N GLU A 66 6.31 -10.86 5.52
CA GLU A 66 7.38 -11.30 4.63
C GLU A 66 7.10 -10.96 3.15
N LEU A 67 5.86 -11.14 2.70
CA LEU A 67 5.43 -10.78 1.35
C LEU A 67 5.58 -9.27 1.10
N VAL A 68 5.20 -8.44 2.07
CA VAL A 68 5.40 -6.98 1.96
C VAL A 68 6.88 -6.63 1.98
N ALA A 69 7.70 -7.30 2.79
CA ALA A 69 9.15 -7.10 2.80
C ALA A 69 9.78 -7.38 1.42
N ARG A 70 9.42 -8.52 0.81
CA ARG A 70 9.90 -8.91 -0.52
C ARG A 70 9.41 -7.94 -1.59
N MET A 71 8.15 -7.51 -1.50
CA MET A 71 7.59 -6.53 -2.44
C MET A 71 8.25 -5.16 -2.30
N ALA A 72 8.63 -4.75 -1.09
CA ALA A 72 9.36 -3.51 -0.85
C ALA A 72 10.72 -3.52 -1.56
N GLN A 73 11.48 -4.61 -1.43
CA GLN A 73 12.74 -4.78 -2.14
C GLN A 73 12.54 -4.69 -3.66
N ARG A 74 11.56 -5.42 -4.21
CA ARG A 74 11.28 -5.42 -5.66
C ARG A 74 10.82 -4.07 -6.20
N LEU A 75 9.97 -3.35 -5.47
CA LEU A 75 9.38 -2.11 -5.96
C LEU A 75 10.28 -0.90 -5.72
N LEU A 76 11.06 -0.89 -4.64
CA LEU A 76 11.78 0.31 -4.21
C LEU A 76 13.30 0.20 -4.37
N ASP A 77 13.88 -1.00 -4.29
CA ASP A 77 15.33 -1.19 -4.44
C ASP A 77 15.75 -1.52 -5.87
N GLU A 78 14.88 -2.15 -6.68
CA GLU A 78 15.20 -2.49 -8.07
C GLU A 78 14.93 -1.32 -9.02
N ASP A 79 15.78 -1.18 -10.04
CA ASP A 79 15.68 -0.12 -11.05
C ASP A 79 14.30 -0.09 -11.73
N PRO A 80 13.76 1.10 -12.05
CA PRO A 80 14.31 2.46 -11.84
C PRO A 80 14.30 3.06 -10.41
N GLY A 81 14.11 2.27 -9.35
CA GLY A 81 14.11 2.76 -7.96
C GLY A 81 12.76 3.31 -7.47
N PRO A 82 12.72 4.07 -6.36
CA PRO A 82 11.48 4.49 -5.74
C PRO A 82 10.72 5.54 -6.59
N SER A 83 9.40 5.41 -6.64
CA SER A 83 8.48 6.41 -7.22
C SER A 83 7.21 6.51 -6.38
N TRP A 84 6.48 7.63 -6.46
CA TRP A 84 5.25 7.79 -5.69
C TRP A 84 4.19 6.73 -6.03
N GLY A 85 4.13 6.26 -7.29
CA GLY A 85 3.29 5.15 -7.70
C GLY A 85 3.71 3.80 -7.12
N ARG A 86 5.03 3.54 -6.99
CA ARG A 86 5.59 2.33 -6.36
C ARG A 86 5.35 2.33 -4.85
N VAL A 87 5.53 3.49 -4.19
CA VAL A 87 5.20 3.70 -2.77
C VAL A 87 3.71 3.46 -2.52
N ALA A 88 2.84 4.07 -3.31
CA ALA A 88 1.39 3.87 -3.19
C ALA A 88 0.98 2.42 -3.45
N SER A 89 1.57 1.76 -4.45
CA SER A 89 1.31 0.35 -4.77
C SER A 89 1.72 -0.58 -3.62
N LEU A 90 2.89 -0.35 -3.00
CA LEU A 90 3.37 -1.16 -1.88
C LEU A 90 2.44 -1.01 -0.66
N VAL A 91 2.06 0.22 -0.31
CA VAL A 91 1.16 0.47 0.83
C VAL A 91 -0.22 -0.12 0.55
N THR A 92 -0.72 0.03 -0.68
CA THR A 92 -2.00 -0.56 -1.12
C THR A 92 -1.98 -2.08 -1.02
N PHE A 93 -0.88 -2.70 -1.48
CA PHE A 93 -0.66 -4.13 -1.37
C PHE A 93 -0.69 -4.59 0.08
N ALA A 94 0.04 -3.92 0.99
CA ALA A 94 0.03 -4.22 2.42
C ALA A 94 -1.39 -4.13 3.02
N GLY A 95 -2.15 -3.08 2.69
CA GLY A 95 -3.54 -2.94 3.14
C GLY A 95 -4.44 -4.06 2.62
N SER A 96 -4.29 -4.45 1.35
CA SER A 96 -5.11 -5.51 0.74
C SER A 96 -4.93 -6.88 1.40
N LEU A 97 -3.78 -7.12 2.03
CA LEU A 97 -3.49 -8.35 2.77
C LEU A 97 -4.20 -8.39 4.14
N LEU A 98 -4.49 -7.22 4.71
CA LEU A 98 -5.19 -7.05 5.99
C LEU A 98 -6.72 -7.06 5.84
N GLU A 99 -7.24 -6.85 4.63
CA GLU A 99 -8.68 -6.88 4.37
C GLU A 99 -9.32 -8.20 4.78
N ARG A 100 -10.39 -8.09 5.58
CA ARG A 100 -11.14 -9.24 6.08
C ARG A 100 -12.18 -9.68 5.03
N PRO A 101 -12.29 -10.98 4.72
CA PRO A 101 -13.42 -11.46 3.94
C PRO A 101 -14.72 -11.36 4.75
N PRO A 102 -15.88 -11.24 4.09
CA PRO A 102 -17.18 -11.22 4.75
C PRO A 102 -17.32 -12.42 5.70
N GLN A 103 -17.71 -12.14 6.94
CA GLN A 103 -17.68 -13.12 8.03
C GLN A 103 -18.69 -14.25 7.75
N THR A 104 -18.21 -15.49 7.59
CA THR A 104 -19.08 -16.66 7.39
C THR A 104 -18.92 -17.73 8.48
N THR A 105 -17.86 -17.73 9.29
CA THR A 105 -17.63 -18.80 10.28
C THR A 105 -16.90 -18.38 11.56
N ARG A 106 -17.13 -19.15 12.64
CA ARG A 106 -16.53 -19.00 14.00
C ARG A 106 -14.99 -19.08 14.04
N ARG A 107 -14.35 -19.67 13.02
CA ARG A 107 -12.87 -19.77 12.91
C ARG A 107 -12.20 -18.39 12.77
N GLN A 108 -12.95 -17.36 12.40
CA GLN A 108 -12.45 -16.04 12.04
C GLN A 108 -12.18 -15.13 13.25
N LYS A 109 -12.78 -15.41 14.42
CA LYS A 109 -12.59 -14.62 15.65
C LYS A 109 -11.18 -14.75 16.25
N ARG A 110 -10.49 -15.87 16.00
CA ARG A 110 -9.09 -16.10 16.42
C ARG A 110 -8.07 -15.45 15.47
N ASP A 111 -8.48 -15.16 14.23
CA ASP A 111 -7.68 -14.44 13.24
C ASP A 111 -7.67 -12.92 13.50
N ASP A 112 -8.61 -12.43 14.31
CA ASP A 112 -8.77 -10.99 14.59
C ASP A 112 -7.58 -10.41 15.39
N ASP A 113 -7.13 -11.15 16.40
CA ASP A 113 -5.93 -10.81 17.20
C ASP A 113 -4.66 -10.80 16.33
N GLY A 114 -4.63 -11.66 15.30
CA GLY A 114 -3.53 -11.74 14.33
C GLY A 114 -3.46 -10.52 13.41
N VAL A 115 -4.61 -10.02 12.95
CA VAL A 115 -4.69 -8.86 12.04
C VAL A 115 -4.19 -7.58 12.72
N SER A 116 -4.55 -7.33 13.98
CA SER A 116 -4.06 -6.15 14.71
C SER A 116 -2.56 -6.23 15.00
N ARG A 117 -2.02 -7.44 15.25
CA ARG A 117 -0.58 -7.66 15.38
C ARG A 117 0.13 -7.43 14.04
N ASP A 118 -0.36 -8.02 12.96
CA ASP A 118 0.18 -7.87 11.60
C ASP A 118 0.16 -6.39 11.16
N CYS A 119 -0.90 -5.65 11.48
CA CYS A 119 -1.01 -4.22 11.19
C CYS A 119 0.17 -3.45 11.81
N ARG A 120 0.43 -3.63 13.11
CA ARG A 120 1.55 -2.97 13.80
C ARG A 120 2.91 -3.37 13.22
N LEU A 121 3.09 -4.65 12.87
CA LEU A 121 4.34 -5.13 12.25
C LEU A 121 4.54 -4.54 10.85
N LEU A 122 3.48 -4.44 10.05
CA LEU A 122 3.52 -3.84 8.72
C LEU A 122 3.80 -2.34 8.77
N VAL A 123 3.21 -1.61 9.73
CA VAL A 123 3.55 -0.20 9.96
C VAL A 123 5.03 -0.07 10.30
N ALA A 124 5.55 -0.86 11.23
CA ALA A 124 6.95 -0.80 11.62
C ALA A 124 7.89 -1.11 10.44
N LEU A 125 7.57 -2.13 9.64
CA LEU A 125 8.33 -2.50 8.46
C LEU A 125 8.34 -1.39 7.41
N LEU A 126 7.17 -0.86 7.05
CA LEU A 126 7.04 0.19 6.05
C LEU A 126 7.69 1.51 6.54
N CYS A 127 7.58 1.82 7.83
CA CYS A 127 8.32 2.93 8.43
C CYS A 127 9.83 2.75 8.29
N ALA A 128 10.38 1.56 8.55
CA ALA A 128 11.81 1.32 8.36
C ALA A 128 12.21 1.50 6.87
N GLN A 129 11.42 0.97 5.93
CA GLN A 129 11.67 1.14 4.50
C GLN A 129 11.66 2.62 4.08
N PHE A 130 10.66 3.39 4.50
CA PHE A 130 10.51 4.79 4.09
C PHE A 130 11.43 5.74 4.86
N CYS A 131 11.54 5.59 6.18
CA CYS A 131 12.24 6.56 7.03
C CYS A 131 13.72 6.28 7.19
N GLU A 132 14.19 5.05 6.90
CA GLU A 132 15.61 4.68 7.01
C GLU A 132 16.21 4.48 5.61
N ARG A 133 15.60 3.63 4.79
CA ARG A 133 16.18 3.23 3.50
C ARG A 133 15.93 4.22 2.36
N HIS A 134 14.69 4.69 2.21
CA HIS A 134 14.29 5.59 1.12
C HIS A 134 14.04 7.04 1.56
N ARG A 135 14.53 7.41 2.76
CA ARG A 135 14.29 8.72 3.35
C ARG A 135 14.80 9.87 2.49
N ALA A 136 16.02 9.74 1.99
CA ALA A 136 16.67 10.79 1.20
C ALA A 136 15.83 11.12 -0.05
N TRP A 137 15.33 10.09 -0.74
CA TRP A 137 14.45 10.25 -1.88
C TRP A 137 13.10 10.88 -1.50
N LEU A 138 12.45 10.40 -0.43
CA LEU A 138 11.17 10.95 0.02
C LEU A 138 11.29 12.44 0.38
N MET A 139 12.34 12.82 1.12
CA MET A 139 12.58 14.21 1.52
C MET A 139 12.93 15.09 0.32
N ALA A 140 13.75 14.60 -0.62
CA ALA A 140 14.07 15.32 -1.86
C ALA A 140 12.84 15.57 -2.74
N ASN A 141 11.83 14.72 -2.66
CA ASN A 141 10.55 14.86 -3.38
C ASN A 141 9.48 15.60 -2.57
N GLY A 142 9.84 16.35 -1.53
CA GLY A 142 8.89 17.17 -0.74
C GLY A 142 8.12 16.39 0.33
N GLY A 143 8.55 15.19 0.69
CA GLY A 143 7.92 14.35 1.71
C GLY A 143 6.47 13.99 1.35
N TRP A 144 5.63 13.80 2.37
CA TRP A 144 4.22 13.48 2.17
C TRP A 144 3.41 14.62 1.55
N ASP A 145 3.89 15.87 1.64
CA ASP A 145 3.27 17.00 0.94
C ASP A 145 3.50 16.89 -0.58
N GLY A 146 4.71 16.48 -0.99
CA GLY A 146 5.01 16.15 -2.39
C GLY A 146 4.19 14.97 -2.92
N PHE A 147 3.93 13.96 -2.09
CA PHE A 147 3.00 12.87 -2.43
C PHE A 147 1.59 13.40 -2.72
N CYS A 148 1.06 14.25 -1.83
CA CYS A 148 -0.23 14.88 -2.03
C CYS A 148 -0.27 15.67 -3.34
N LEU A 149 0.72 16.53 -3.59
CA LEU A 149 0.79 17.34 -4.81
C LEU A 149 0.85 16.49 -6.08
N PHE A 150 1.68 15.43 -6.09
CA PHE A 150 1.83 14.53 -7.23
C PHE A 150 0.49 13.89 -7.63
N PHE A 151 -0.27 13.40 -6.65
CA PHE A 151 -1.56 12.78 -6.92
C PHE A 151 -2.68 13.81 -7.12
N SER A 152 -2.70 14.93 -6.39
CA SER A 152 -3.63 16.06 -6.63
C SER A 152 -3.57 16.58 -8.06
N GLN A 153 -2.36 16.73 -8.63
CA GLN A 153 -2.21 17.10 -10.04
C GLN A 153 -2.62 15.98 -11.00
N SER A 154 -2.50 14.71 -10.59
CA SER A 154 -2.93 13.55 -11.38
C SER A 154 -4.46 13.37 -11.42
N PHE A 155 -5.21 14.08 -10.56
CA PHE A 155 -6.67 14.09 -10.55
C PHE A 155 -7.30 15.15 -11.46
N GLN A 156 -6.51 15.97 -12.16
CA GLN A 156 -7.03 16.82 -13.23
C GLN A 156 -7.12 16.04 -14.55
N PRO A 157 -8.27 16.04 -15.25
CA PRO A 157 -8.47 15.21 -16.43
C PRO A 157 -7.71 15.80 -17.62
N SER A 158 -6.48 15.34 -17.85
CA SER A 158 -5.80 15.49 -19.14
C SER A 158 -5.59 14.10 -19.77
N TRP A 159 -6.07 13.95 -20.99
CA TRP A 159 -6.07 12.72 -21.79
C TRP A 159 -4.65 12.15 -22.02
N GLU A 160 -3.61 12.99 -21.94
CA GLU A 160 -2.20 12.59 -22.04
C GLU A 160 -1.72 11.74 -20.84
N ARG A 161 -2.33 11.90 -19.66
CA ARG A 161 -1.94 11.13 -18.45
C ARG A 161 -2.63 9.78 -18.33
N GLN A 162 -3.73 9.55 -19.07
CA GLN A 162 -4.38 8.25 -19.12
C GLN A 162 -3.42 7.17 -19.67
N LEU A 163 -2.51 7.57 -20.57
CA LEU A 163 -1.45 6.71 -21.08
C LEU A 163 -0.48 6.27 -19.97
N VAL A 164 -0.05 7.17 -19.08
CA VAL A 164 0.84 6.83 -17.95
C VAL A 164 0.20 5.79 -17.03
N TRP A 165 -1.11 5.90 -16.81
CA TRP A 165 -1.89 4.94 -16.03
C TRP A 165 -2.09 3.60 -16.75
N PHE A 166 -2.30 3.61 -18.07
CA PHE A 166 -2.30 2.41 -18.91
C PHE A 166 -0.93 1.71 -18.90
N PHE A 167 0.16 2.46 -18.98
CA PHE A 167 1.52 1.92 -18.89
C PHE A 167 1.78 1.31 -17.51
N LEU A 168 1.39 1.97 -16.42
CA LEU A 168 1.52 1.41 -15.06
C LEU A 168 0.74 0.10 -14.88
N ALA A 169 -0.50 0.02 -15.40
CA ALA A 169 -1.30 -1.19 -15.36
C ALA A 169 -0.71 -2.31 -16.25
N TYR A 170 -0.18 -1.96 -17.41
CA TYR A 170 0.42 -2.91 -18.36
C TYR A 170 1.74 -3.49 -17.84
N TRP A 171 2.63 -2.66 -17.30
CA TRP A 171 3.91 -3.09 -16.74
C TRP A 171 3.74 -3.93 -15.47
N THR A 172 2.77 -3.61 -14.62
CA THR A 172 2.46 -4.43 -13.44
C THR A 172 1.88 -5.79 -13.84
N ALA A 173 1.01 -5.86 -14.85
CA ALA A 173 0.51 -7.12 -15.38
C ALA A 173 1.62 -7.99 -15.99
N ILE A 174 2.54 -7.42 -16.77
CA ILE A 174 3.68 -8.16 -17.34
C ILE A 174 4.57 -8.73 -16.23
N ILE A 175 4.90 -7.92 -15.22
CA ILE A 175 5.73 -8.37 -14.10
C ILE A 175 5.06 -9.55 -13.39
N ILE A 176 3.75 -9.48 -13.13
CA ILE A 176 2.98 -10.55 -12.48
C ILE A 176 2.91 -11.82 -13.34
N ILE A 177 2.71 -11.70 -14.65
CA ILE A 177 2.72 -12.83 -15.59
C ILE A 177 4.10 -13.49 -15.65
N TYR A 178 5.16 -12.67 -15.69
CA TYR A 178 6.54 -13.16 -15.66
C TYR A 178 6.85 -13.91 -14.35
N PHE A 179 6.35 -13.40 -13.22
CA PHE A 179 6.41 -14.09 -11.94
C PHE A 179 5.65 -15.43 -11.93
N TRP A 180 4.55 -15.56 -12.67
CA TRP A 180 3.79 -16.80 -12.76
C TRP A 180 4.51 -17.88 -13.59
N ILE A 181 5.17 -17.50 -14.67
CA ILE A 181 5.90 -18.43 -15.56
C ILE A 181 7.20 -18.93 -14.92
N LYS A 182 7.90 -18.11 -14.13
CA LYS A 182 9.19 -18.47 -13.53
C LYS A 182 9.07 -19.29 -12.23
N LEU A 183 7.86 -19.40 -11.67
CA LEU A 183 7.58 -20.15 -10.44
C LEU A 183 6.97 -21.55 -10.71
N LEU A 184 6.75 -21.89 -11.98
CA LEU A 184 6.30 -23.20 -12.47
C LEU A 184 7.51 -23.97 -13.01
#